data_AF-A0AAE2BY33-F1
#
_entry.id   AF-A0AAE2BY33-F1
#
_cell.length_a   1.000
_cell.length_b   1.000
_cell.length_c   1.000
_cell.angle_alpha   90.00
_cell.angle_beta   90.00
_cell.angle_gamma   90.00
#
_symmetry.space_group_name_H-M   'P 1'
#
loop_
_entity.id
_entity.type
_entity.pdbx_description
1 polymer ?
#
loop_
_entity_poly.entity_id
_entity_poly.type
_entity_poly.pdbx_seq_one_letter_code
_entity_poly.pdbx_strand_id
1 'polypeptide(L)'
;MGKEIVNEVVSSVDEKKEMMREVPFLALNHVSFVCKSVTKSVQFYEQVLGFVLIKRPSSFDFEGAWLFNHGIGIHLLQADNVGGKKGKINPKDNHISFQCSNMDLIISQLEEMRIEYVKAVVREGGIIVDQIFFHDPDGYMIEICNCQNLPVLPLSSCPLKKMPTSTNLNLTTPFFYGKKDAVQRRSRSIDDGEFGNGHVEPFYLRDDDPDPDHD
;
A
#
# COMPACT_ATOMS: atom_id res chain seq x y z
N MET A 1 10.68 -21.53 -6.03
CA MET A 1 11.72 -20.47 -6.10
C MET A 1 11.57 -19.73 -7.43
N GLY A 2 11.09 -18.49 -7.41
CA GLY A 2 10.97 -17.67 -8.63
C GLY A 2 12.36 -17.40 -9.21
N LYS A 3 12.48 -17.47 -10.54
CA LYS A 3 13.74 -17.12 -11.21
C LYS A 3 13.79 -15.61 -11.37
N GLU A 4 14.86 -14.97 -10.89
CA GLU A 4 15.17 -13.60 -11.26
C GLU A 4 15.33 -13.52 -12.77
N ILE A 5 14.68 -12.55 -13.41
CA ILE A 5 14.88 -12.29 -14.83
C ILE A 5 16.23 -11.60 -14.98
N VAL A 6 17.28 -12.40 -15.08
CA VAL A 6 18.59 -11.94 -15.58
C VAL A 6 18.45 -11.73 -17.09
N ASN A 7 18.84 -10.56 -17.58
CA ASN A 7 18.75 -10.18 -18.98
C ASN A 7 19.32 -11.26 -19.91
N GLU A 8 18.48 -12.08 -20.53
CA GLU A 8 18.81 -12.89 -21.71
C GLU A 8 19.00 -12.04 -22.98
N VAL A 9 19.12 -10.71 -22.83
CA VAL A 9 19.47 -9.78 -23.90
C VAL A 9 20.96 -9.46 -23.82
N VAL A 10 21.80 -10.46 -24.10
CA VAL A 10 23.20 -10.22 -24.46
C VAL A 10 23.45 -10.85 -25.82
N SER A 11 23.16 -10.10 -26.89
CA SER A 11 23.91 -10.24 -28.14
C SER A 11 23.88 -8.95 -28.94
N SER A 12 25.07 -8.60 -29.44
CA SER A 12 25.46 -7.45 -30.27
C SER A 12 25.19 -6.05 -29.70
N VAL A 13 26.17 -5.56 -28.93
CA VAL A 13 26.36 -4.13 -28.72
C VAL A 13 26.96 -3.56 -30.02
N ASP A 14 26.10 -3.11 -30.93
CA ASP A 14 26.50 -2.03 -31.84
C ASP A 14 26.52 -0.75 -30.99
N GLU A 15 27.67 -0.06 -30.98
CA GLU A 15 27.89 1.19 -30.25
C GLU A 15 26.98 2.31 -30.76
N LYS A 16 25.73 2.31 -30.28
CA LYS A 16 24.94 3.53 -30.15
C LYS A 16 24.58 3.64 -28.69
N LYS A 17 25.30 4.52 -28.01
CA LYS A 17 24.93 5.08 -26.72
C LYS A 17 23.63 5.84 -26.91
N GLU A 18 22.51 5.12 -27.03
CA GLU A 18 21.20 5.71 -26.88
C GLU A 18 21.15 6.24 -25.46
N MET A 19 21.36 7.54 -25.33
CA MET A 19 21.10 8.27 -24.12
C MET A 19 19.63 8.02 -23.80
N MET A 20 19.36 7.16 -22.81
CA MET A 20 18.01 6.87 -22.38
C MET A 20 17.30 8.21 -22.19
N ARG A 21 16.23 8.43 -22.95
CA ARG A 21 15.47 9.67 -22.82
C ARG A 21 14.93 9.72 -21.40
N GLU A 22 15.35 10.73 -20.64
CA GLU A 22 14.79 10.96 -19.31
C GLU A 22 13.29 11.19 -19.47
N VAL A 23 12.49 10.36 -18.80
CA VAL A 23 11.04 10.53 -18.77
C VAL A 23 10.72 11.51 -17.65
N PRO A 24 9.98 12.61 -17.90
CA PRO A 24 9.79 13.71 -16.95
C PRO A 24 8.73 13.38 -15.88
N PHE A 25 8.80 12.18 -15.30
CA PHE A 25 7.92 11.79 -14.20
C PHE A 25 8.51 12.25 -12.87
N LEU A 26 7.63 12.73 -11.97
CA LEU A 26 8.03 13.15 -10.62
C LEU A 26 7.93 11.98 -9.64
N ALA A 27 6.76 11.34 -9.60
CA ALA A 27 6.44 10.22 -8.72
C ALA A 27 5.14 9.54 -9.21
N LEU A 28 4.83 8.37 -8.63
CA LEU A 28 3.49 7.80 -8.70
C LEU A 28 2.50 8.78 -8.05
N ASN A 29 1.44 9.15 -8.77
CA ASN A 29 0.51 10.17 -8.29
C ASN A 29 -0.67 9.58 -7.50
N HIS A 30 -1.33 8.56 -8.04
CA HIS A 30 -2.45 7.90 -7.40
C HIS A 30 -2.65 6.48 -7.92
N VAL A 31 -3.40 5.69 -7.16
CA VAL A 31 -4.00 4.42 -7.60
C VAL A 31 -5.51 4.57 -7.67
N SER A 32 -6.14 3.78 -8.54
CA SER A 32 -7.58 3.85 -8.78
C SER A 32 -8.22 2.51 -8.50
N PHE A 33 -9.26 2.49 -7.66
CA PHE A 33 -10.03 1.29 -7.32
C PHE A 33 -11.51 1.48 -7.62
N VAL A 34 -12.11 0.42 -8.16
CA VAL A 34 -13.55 0.37 -8.36
C VAL A 34 -14.16 -0.35 -7.17
N CYS A 35 -15.12 0.27 -6.48
CA CYS A 35 -15.65 -0.22 -5.22
C CYS A 35 -17.18 -0.33 -5.27
N LYS A 36 -17.74 -1.26 -4.48
CA LYS A 36 -19.20 -1.41 -4.38
C LYS A 36 -19.82 -0.29 -3.55
N SER A 37 -19.05 0.27 -2.61
CA SER A 37 -19.51 1.32 -1.72
C SER A 37 -18.38 2.28 -1.37
N VAL A 38 -18.45 3.49 -1.92
CA VAL A 38 -17.49 4.56 -1.63
C VAL A 38 -17.42 4.83 -0.13
N THR A 39 -18.56 4.86 0.57
CA THR A 39 -18.59 5.09 2.01
C THR A 39 -17.81 4.03 2.79
N LYS A 40 -17.98 2.74 2.48
CA LYS A 40 -17.26 1.65 3.16
C LYS A 40 -15.77 1.69 2.86
N SER A 41 -15.40 1.94 1.61
CA SER A 41 -14.00 2.04 1.20
C SER A 41 -13.33 3.27 1.83
N VAL A 42 -14.00 4.44 1.86
CA VAL A 42 -13.49 5.62 2.57
C VAL A 42 -13.25 5.31 4.03
N GLN A 43 -14.22 4.75 4.74
CA GLN A 43 -14.07 4.39 6.16
C GLN A 43 -12.88 3.44 6.37
N PHE A 44 -12.74 2.43 5.52
CA PHE A 44 -11.62 1.49 5.60
C PHE A 44 -10.28 2.21 5.40
N TYR A 45 -10.11 2.98 4.32
CA TYR A 45 -8.83 3.63 4.02
C TYR A 45 -8.48 4.72 5.04
N GLU A 46 -9.46 5.45 5.58
CA GLU A 46 -9.23 6.43 6.64
C GLU A 46 -8.85 5.77 7.96
N GLN A 47 -9.54 4.70 8.34
CA GLN A 47 -9.28 4.02 9.60
C GLN A 47 -7.98 3.20 9.50
N VAL A 48 -7.94 2.19 8.62
CA VAL A 48 -6.85 1.19 8.54
C VAL A 48 -5.53 1.80 8.06
N LEU A 49 -5.58 2.65 7.04
CA LEU A 49 -4.37 3.17 6.38
C LEU A 49 -4.09 4.65 6.68
N GLY A 50 -4.95 5.30 7.48
CA GLY A 50 -4.78 6.70 7.87
C GLY A 50 -4.92 7.68 6.71
N PHE A 51 -5.59 7.31 5.62
CA PHE A 51 -5.85 8.24 4.53
C PHE A 51 -6.79 9.37 4.97
N VAL A 52 -6.80 10.48 4.23
CA VAL A 52 -7.71 11.60 4.48
C VAL A 52 -8.55 11.84 3.25
N LEU A 53 -9.88 11.91 3.41
CA LEU A 53 -10.78 12.34 2.34
C LEU A 53 -10.48 13.80 1.94
N ILE A 54 -10.24 14.03 0.65
CA ILE A 54 -9.95 15.36 0.09
C ILE A 54 -11.03 15.82 -0.88
N LYS A 55 -11.04 17.12 -1.17
CA LYS A 55 -12.01 17.72 -2.10
C LYS A 55 -11.83 17.15 -3.50
N ARG A 56 -12.91 16.61 -4.05
CA ARG A 56 -12.98 16.14 -5.44
C ARG A 56 -13.12 17.33 -6.42
N PRO A 57 -12.52 17.25 -7.63
CA PRO A 57 -12.89 18.15 -8.72
C PRO A 57 -14.40 18.10 -8.98
N SER A 58 -15.02 19.28 -9.10
CA SER A 58 -16.47 19.41 -9.29
C SER A 58 -16.97 18.96 -10.66
N SER A 59 -16.06 18.73 -11.62
CA SER A 59 -16.36 18.31 -12.99
C SER A 59 -16.65 16.81 -13.12
N PHE A 60 -16.46 16.02 -12.07
CA PHE A 60 -16.77 14.59 -12.09
C PHE A 60 -18.25 14.40 -11.75
N ASP A 61 -18.96 13.59 -12.53
CA ASP A 61 -20.41 13.36 -12.46
C ASP A 61 -20.78 11.93 -12.02
N PHE A 62 -19.80 11.13 -11.61
CA PHE A 62 -19.99 9.77 -11.07
C PHE A 62 -19.90 9.73 -9.54
N GLU A 63 -20.39 8.67 -8.90
CA GLU A 63 -20.21 8.44 -7.46
C GLU A 63 -18.77 7.99 -7.17
N GLY A 64 -18.06 8.71 -6.30
CA GLY A 64 -16.63 8.48 -6.09
C GLY A 64 -15.97 9.43 -5.10
N ALA A 65 -14.81 9.05 -4.60
CA ALA A 65 -14.04 9.80 -3.60
C ALA A 65 -12.56 9.90 -3.98
N TRP A 66 -11.91 10.95 -3.48
CA TRP A 66 -10.46 11.09 -3.51
C TRP A 66 -9.94 11.12 -2.08
N LEU A 67 -9.01 10.23 -1.77
CA LEU A 67 -8.26 10.27 -0.52
C LEU A 67 -6.79 10.55 -0.81
N PHE A 68 -6.10 11.14 0.15
CA PHE A 68 -4.67 11.41 0.04
C PHE A 68 -3.96 11.26 1.38
N ASN A 69 -2.86 10.52 1.38
CA ASN A 69 -1.83 10.53 2.42
C ASN A 69 -0.57 9.82 1.88
N HIS A 70 0.53 9.81 2.64
CA HIS A 70 1.75 9.05 2.32
C HIS A 70 2.37 9.40 0.95
N GLY A 71 2.07 10.60 0.42
CA GLY A 71 2.52 11.06 -0.88
C GLY A 71 1.76 10.51 -2.09
N ILE A 72 0.68 9.73 -1.90
CA ILE A 72 -0.10 9.11 -2.97
C ILE A 72 -1.61 9.35 -2.80
N GLY A 73 -2.34 9.48 -3.90
CA GLY A 73 -3.80 9.51 -3.92
C GLY A 73 -4.44 8.12 -4.04
N ILE A 74 -5.61 7.95 -3.44
CA ILE A 74 -6.53 6.83 -3.75
C ILE A 74 -7.79 7.43 -4.38
N HIS A 75 -8.05 7.03 -5.63
CA HIS A 75 -9.26 7.41 -6.37
C HIS A 75 -10.25 6.25 -6.35
N LEU A 76 -11.37 6.44 -5.64
CA LEU A 76 -12.45 5.47 -5.54
C LEU A 76 -13.55 5.80 -6.54
N LEU A 77 -13.95 4.81 -7.34
CA LEU A 77 -15.07 4.91 -8.27
C LEU A 77 -16.13 3.88 -7.89
N GLN A 78 -17.37 4.30 -7.66
CA GLN A 78 -18.43 3.36 -7.34
C GLN A 78 -18.95 2.66 -8.60
N ALA A 79 -19.14 1.35 -8.54
CA ALA A 79 -19.85 0.59 -9.57
C ALA A 79 -20.59 -0.61 -8.98
N ASP A 80 -21.73 -0.98 -9.57
CA ASP A 80 -22.54 -2.12 -9.12
C ASP A 80 -21.87 -3.47 -9.42
N ASN A 81 -21.07 -3.54 -10.49
CA ASN A 81 -20.39 -4.75 -10.92
C ASN A 81 -18.87 -4.63 -10.71
N VAL A 82 -18.44 -4.67 -9.45
CA VAL A 82 -17.02 -4.81 -9.14
C VAL A 82 -16.63 -6.26 -9.35
N GLY A 83 -15.79 -6.50 -10.36
CA GLY A 83 -15.19 -7.81 -10.62
C GLY A 83 -14.28 -8.20 -9.46
N GLY A 84 -14.55 -9.35 -8.85
CA GLY A 84 -13.77 -9.86 -7.72
C GLY A 84 -14.66 -10.40 -6.61
N LYS A 85 -14.59 -11.72 -6.38
CA LYS A 85 -14.93 -12.26 -5.05
C LYS A 85 -13.65 -12.17 -4.23
N LYS A 86 -13.75 -11.80 -2.95
CA LYS A 86 -12.62 -11.91 -2.02
C LYS A 86 -12.18 -13.36 -1.99
N GLY A 87 -11.07 -13.66 -2.67
CA GLY A 87 -10.42 -14.96 -2.62
C GLY A 87 -9.70 -15.13 -1.29
N LYS A 88 -9.01 -16.26 -1.14
CA LYS A 88 -8.02 -16.43 -0.07
C LYS A 88 -6.92 -15.39 -0.27
N ILE A 89 -6.38 -14.84 0.81
CA ILE A 89 -5.24 -13.92 0.74
C ILE A 89 -4.04 -14.69 0.15
N ASN A 90 -3.52 -14.20 -0.97
CA ASN A 90 -2.37 -14.74 -1.67
C ASN A 90 -1.28 -13.66 -1.81
N PRO A 91 -0.17 -13.73 -1.06
CA PRO A 91 0.93 -12.77 -1.15
C PRO A 91 1.53 -12.57 -2.56
N LYS A 92 1.24 -13.48 -3.50
CA LYS A 92 1.70 -13.40 -4.89
C LYS A 92 0.76 -12.62 -5.82
N ASP A 93 -0.43 -12.23 -5.39
CA ASP A 93 -1.37 -11.48 -6.23
C ASP A 93 -0.94 -10.01 -6.39
N ASN A 94 -1.53 -9.32 -7.38
CA ASN A 94 -1.34 -7.88 -7.56
C ASN A 94 -1.76 -7.10 -6.31
N HIS A 95 -0.88 -6.26 -5.79
CA HIS A 95 -1.12 -5.46 -4.61
C HIS A 95 -0.54 -4.05 -4.73
N ILE A 96 -1.05 -3.15 -3.90
CA ILE A 96 -0.35 -1.91 -3.54
C ILE A 96 0.38 -2.13 -2.23
N SER A 97 1.57 -1.56 -2.09
CA SER A 97 2.43 -1.76 -0.92
C SER A 97 2.75 -0.45 -0.22
N PHE A 98 2.68 -0.44 1.10
CA PHE A 98 3.09 0.69 1.92
C PHE A 98 4.23 0.30 2.87
N GLN A 99 5.22 1.19 2.95
CA GLN A 99 6.29 1.03 3.93
C GLN A 99 5.79 1.37 5.33
N CYS A 100 6.14 0.53 6.30
CA CYS A 100 5.81 0.73 7.70
C CYS A 100 7.04 0.54 8.59
N SER A 101 7.16 1.41 9.60
CA SER A 101 8.19 1.32 10.64
C SER A 101 7.73 0.55 11.88
N ASN A 102 6.42 0.28 12.03
CA ASN A 102 5.83 -0.39 13.17
C ASN A 102 4.72 -1.35 12.73
N MET A 103 5.10 -2.60 12.46
CA MET A 103 4.19 -3.65 11.99
C MET A 103 3.18 -4.05 13.07
N ASP A 104 3.58 -4.04 14.34
CA ASP A 104 2.72 -4.46 15.46
C ASP A 104 1.49 -3.56 15.59
N LEU A 105 1.65 -2.25 15.40
CA LEU A 105 0.54 -1.30 15.43
C LEU A 105 -0.51 -1.60 14.35
N ILE A 106 -0.05 -1.94 13.14
CA ILE A 106 -0.94 -2.32 12.05
C ILE A 106 -1.65 -3.64 12.36
N ILE A 107 -0.93 -4.64 12.88
CA ILE A 107 -1.51 -5.93 13.27
C ILE A 107 -2.62 -5.73 14.32
N SER A 108 -2.32 -4.98 15.40
CA SER A 108 -3.31 -4.71 16.45
C SER A 108 -4.56 -4.04 15.89
N GLN A 109 -4.40 -3.13 14.93
CA GLN A 109 -5.52 -2.45 14.30
C GLN A 109 -6.34 -3.38 13.40
N LEU A 110 -5.70 -4.25 12.61
CA LEU A 110 -6.39 -5.24 11.79
C LEU A 110 -7.18 -6.22 12.68
N GLU A 111 -6.61 -6.63 13.81
CA GLU A 111 -7.26 -7.50 14.79
C GLU A 111 -8.48 -6.84 15.45
N GLU A 112 -8.36 -5.59 15.89
CA GLU A 112 -9.46 -4.80 16.45
C GLU A 112 -10.64 -4.68 15.47
N MET A 113 -10.31 -4.47 14.19
CA MET A 113 -11.29 -4.33 13.11
C MET A 113 -11.76 -5.67 12.53
N ARG A 114 -11.24 -6.80 13.03
CA ARG A 114 -11.51 -8.18 12.55
C ARG A 114 -11.26 -8.34 11.05
N ILE A 115 -10.18 -7.75 10.56
CA ILE A 115 -9.72 -7.89 9.19
C ILE A 115 -8.76 -9.08 9.12
N GLU A 116 -9.07 -10.05 8.27
CA GLU A 116 -8.18 -11.17 8.00
C GLU A 116 -6.89 -10.70 7.33
N TYR A 117 -5.77 -11.25 7.77
CA TYR A 117 -4.45 -10.94 7.22
C TYR A 117 -3.56 -12.20 7.22
N VAL A 118 -2.51 -12.19 6.40
CA VAL A 118 -1.43 -13.19 6.44
C VAL A 118 -0.09 -12.48 6.61
N LYS A 119 0.84 -13.13 7.30
CA LYS A 119 2.23 -12.65 7.44
C LYS A 119 3.14 -13.44 6.51
N ALA A 120 4.13 -12.76 5.92
CA ALA A 120 5.24 -13.37 5.22
C ALA A 120 6.55 -12.71 5.64
N VAL A 121 7.66 -13.43 5.44
CA VAL A 121 9.00 -12.95 5.80
C VAL A 121 9.96 -13.22 4.65
N VAL A 122 10.64 -12.19 4.18
CA VAL A 122 11.74 -12.32 3.22
C VAL A 122 13.07 -12.28 3.98
N ARG A 123 13.98 -13.19 3.62
CA ARG A 123 15.33 -13.28 4.20
C ARG A 123 16.36 -13.21 3.09
N GLU A 124 17.18 -12.17 3.11
CA GLU A 124 18.23 -11.99 2.11
C GLU A 124 19.46 -11.32 2.72
N GLY A 125 20.65 -11.91 2.54
CA GLY A 125 21.90 -11.31 3.00
C GLY A 125 21.97 -11.03 4.51
N GLY A 126 21.21 -11.76 5.34
CA GLY A 126 21.09 -11.51 6.78
C GLY A 126 20.10 -10.40 7.16
N ILE A 127 19.45 -9.78 6.19
CA ILE A 127 18.35 -8.81 6.37
C ILE A 127 17.04 -9.59 6.44
N ILE A 128 16.15 -9.16 7.33
CA ILE A 128 14.80 -9.67 7.47
C ILE A 128 13.83 -8.56 7.07
N VAL A 129 12.91 -8.90 6.15
CA VAL A 129 11.78 -8.05 5.79
C VAL A 129 10.50 -8.76 6.18
N ASP A 130 9.68 -8.08 6.97
CA ASP A 130 8.35 -8.52 7.36
C ASP A 130 7.32 -7.91 6.42
N GLN A 131 6.33 -8.73 6.05
CA GLN A 131 5.22 -8.35 5.19
C GLN A 131 3.90 -8.78 5.82
N ILE A 132 2.88 -7.94 5.70
CA ILE A 132 1.49 -8.25 6.07
C ILE A 132 0.62 -8.01 4.85
N PHE A 133 -0.19 -9.00 4.48
CA PHE A 133 -1.12 -8.90 3.36
C PHE A 133 -2.56 -9.03 3.86
N PHE A 134 -3.45 -8.17 3.36
CA PHE A 134 -4.88 -8.20 3.65
C PHE A 134 -5.67 -7.59 2.50
N HIS A 135 -6.98 -7.80 2.52
CA HIS A 135 -7.89 -7.24 1.52
C HIS A 135 -8.58 -5.97 2.03
N ASP A 136 -8.81 -5.03 1.12
CA ASP A 136 -9.77 -3.95 1.31
C ASP A 136 -11.24 -4.47 1.30
N PRO A 137 -12.26 -3.61 1.45
CA PRO A 137 -13.67 -4.02 1.43
C PRO A 137 -14.13 -4.74 0.16
N ASP A 138 -13.46 -4.53 -0.96
CA ASP A 138 -13.83 -5.08 -2.27
C ASP A 138 -12.90 -6.21 -2.74
N GLY A 139 -11.80 -6.49 -2.03
CA GLY A 139 -10.88 -7.58 -2.32
C GLY A 139 -9.56 -7.16 -2.94
N TYR A 140 -9.26 -5.87 -3.02
CA TYR A 140 -7.95 -5.41 -3.46
C TYR A 140 -6.90 -5.72 -2.39
N MET A 141 -5.80 -6.34 -2.83
CA MET A 141 -4.70 -6.75 -1.96
C MET A 141 -3.87 -5.53 -1.55
N ILE A 142 -3.60 -5.42 -0.26
CA ILE A 142 -2.75 -4.40 0.33
C ILE A 142 -1.62 -5.13 1.06
N GLU A 143 -0.38 -4.73 0.75
CA GLU A 143 0.81 -5.14 1.47
C GLU A 143 1.27 -4.00 2.38
N ILE A 144 1.66 -4.35 3.60
CA ILE A 144 2.45 -3.51 4.48
C ILE A 144 3.79 -4.19 4.68
N CYS A 145 4.90 -3.50 4.44
CA CYS A 145 6.22 -4.08 4.61
C CYS A 145 7.25 -3.10 5.18
N ASN A 146 8.35 -3.63 5.71
CA ASN A 146 9.56 -2.86 6.04
C ASN A 146 10.65 -3.01 4.95
N CYS A 147 10.23 -3.13 3.68
CA CYS A 147 11.10 -3.42 2.53
C CYS A 147 12.26 -2.43 2.34
N GLN A 148 12.18 -1.22 2.90
CA GLN A 148 13.29 -0.25 2.93
C GLN A 148 14.58 -0.80 3.58
N ASN A 149 14.48 -1.90 4.32
CA ASN A 149 15.63 -2.59 4.90
C ASN A 149 16.50 -3.28 3.83
N LEU A 150 15.92 -3.66 2.67
CA LEU A 150 16.65 -4.28 1.57
C LEU A 150 17.29 -3.21 0.66
N PRO A 151 18.56 -3.39 0.26
CA PRO A 151 19.20 -2.49 -0.68
C PRO A 151 18.60 -2.66 -2.08
N VAL A 152 18.20 -1.55 -2.71
CA VAL A 152 17.79 -1.56 -4.11
C VAL A 152 19.04 -1.53 -4.99
N LEU A 153 19.43 -2.67 -5.54
CA LEU A 153 20.60 -2.83 -6.38
C LEU A 153 20.17 -2.98 -7.86
N PRO A 154 20.55 -2.06 -8.77
CA PRO A 154 20.19 -2.20 -10.17
C PRO A 154 20.96 -3.36 -10.80
N LEU A 155 20.26 -4.24 -11.53
CA LEU A 155 20.86 -5.39 -12.23
C LEU A 155 21.63 -5.00 -13.51
N SER A 156 21.49 -3.76 -13.96
CA SER A 156 22.23 -3.19 -15.08
C SER A 156 22.91 -1.88 -14.66
N SER A 157 23.86 -1.40 -15.45
CA SER A 157 24.69 -0.21 -15.16
C SER A 157 23.94 1.14 -15.15
N CYS A 158 22.61 1.15 -15.02
CA CYS A 158 21.82 2.37 -14.88
C CYS A 158 21.89 2.89 -13.44
N PRO A 159 22.36 4.13 -13.20
CA PRO A 159 22.31 4.74 -11.87
C PRO A 159 20.86 4.93 -11.43
N LEU A 160 20.49 4.35 -10.28
CA LEU A 160 19.24 4.71 -9.61
C LEU A 160 19.38 6.10 -8.99
N LYS A 161 18.43 6.99 -9.25
CA LYS A 161 18.32 8.26 -8.51
C LYS A 161 18.03 7.89 -7.05
N LYS A 162 18.93 8.22 -6.13
CA LYS A 162 18.74 7.99 -4.69
C LYS A 162 17.48 8.73 -4.24
N MET A 163 16.58 8.02 -3.55
CA MET A 163 15.50 8.66 -2.80
C MET A 163 16.13 9.63 -1.78
N PRO A 164 15.59 10.84 -1.59
CA PRO A 164 16.11 11.74 -0.57
C PRO A 164 15.98 11.07 0.81
N THR A 165 17.11 10.83 1.46
CA THR A 165 17.14 10.38 2.86
C THR A 165 16.58 11.48 3.74
N SER A 166 15.72 11.11 4.70
CA SER A 166 14.89 11.97 5.56
C SER A 166 15.65 12.96 6.46
N THR A 167 16.96 13.13 6.31
CA THR A 167 17.81 13.90 7.22
C THR A 167 17.96 15.39 6.89
N ASN A 168 17.31 15.92 5.84
CA ASN A 168 17.24 17.37 5.61
C ASN A 168 16.00 17.78 4.80
N LEU A 169 14.79 17.46 5.31
CA LEU A 169 13.60 18.17 4.86
C LEU A 169 13.53 19.49 5.64
N ASN A 170 14.10 20.56 5.07
CA ASN A 170 13.62 21.90 5.37
C ASN A 170 12.12 21.90 5.02
N LEU A 171 11.28 21.90 6.05
CA LEU A 171 9.83 22.04 5.98
C LEU A 171 9.46 23.36 5.28
N THR A 172 9.55 23.38 3.96
CA THR A 172 8.74 24.25 3.13
C THR A 172 7.51 23.43 2.78
N THR A 173 6.50 23.57 3.64
CA THR A 173 5.18 22.98 3.48
C THR A 173 4.69 23.26 2.05
N PRO A 174 4.45 22.23 1.22
CA PRO A 174 3.82 22.49 -0.06
C PRO A 174 2.39 22.97 0.22
N PHE A 175 2.00 24.05 -0.45
CA PHE A 175 0.78 24.82 -0.25
C PHE A 175 -0.46 24.05 -0.76
N PHE A 176 -0.72 22.85 -0.23
CA PHE A 176 -1.88 22.02 -0.58
C PHE A 176 -2.91 21.91 0.56
N TYR A 177 -2.59 22.35 1.77
CA TYR A 177 -3.53 22.38 2.89
C TYR A 177 -4.26 23.74 2.93
N GLY A 178 -5.53 23.73 2.50
CA GLY A 178 -6.43 24.87 2.71
C GLY A 178 -6.60 25.16 4.21
N LYS A 179 -6.57 26.45 4.58
CA LYS A 179 -6.89 26.93 5.93
C LYS A 179 -8.28 26.44 6.34
N LYS A 180 -8.39 25.65 7.41
CA LYS A 180 -9.65 25.40 8.11
C LYS A 180 -9.75 26.39 9.27
N ASP A 181 -10.78 27.22 9.28
CA ASP A 181 -11.10 28.10 10.40
C ASP A 181 -11.46 27.26 11.64
N ALA A 182 -10.87 27.62 12.78
CA ALA A 182 -11.06 26.93 14.04
C ALA A 182 -12.48 27.16 14.59
N VAL A 183 -13.27 26.09 14.70
CA VAL A 183 -14.51 26.08 15.49
C VAL A 183 -14.32 25.12 16.66
N GLN A 184 -14.22 25.70 17.85
CA GLN A 184 -14.06 25.01 19.11
C GLN A 184 -15.38 24.43 19.59
N ARG A 185 -15.48 23.10 19.78
CA ARG A 185 -16.55 22.50 20.60
C ARG A 185 -16.04 21.37 21.51
N ARG A 186 -16.61 21.41 22.71
CA ARG A 186 -16.26 20.76 23.98
C ARG A 186 -16.40 19.24 23.98
N SER A 187 -15.53 18.61 24.76
CA SER A 187 -15.50 17.20 25.15
C SER A 187 -16.66 16.79 26.06
N ARG A 188 -17.19 15.57 25.87
CA ARG A 188 -17.87 14.78 26.91
C ARG A 188 -17.45 13.31 26.77
N SER A 189 -17.03 12.74 27.89
CA SER A 189 -16.66 11.35 28.16
C SER A 189 -17.88 10.49 28.52
N ILE A 190 -17.85 9.20 28.20
CA ILE A 190 -18.56 8.02 28.78
C ILE A 190 -17.83 6.80 28.14
N ASP A 191 -17.01 6.04 28.86
CA ASP A 191 -17.25 4.91 29.78
C ASP A 191 -17.15 3.54 29.08
N ASP A 192 -16.37 2.66 29.70
CA ASP A 192 -15.76 1.46 29.14
C ASP A 192 -16.68 0.23 29.25
N GLY A 193 -16.76 -0.56 28.17
CA GLY A 193 -17.46 -1.84 28.14
C GLY A 193 -16.56 -2.95 27.63
N GLU A 194 -16.10 -3.82 28.54
CA GLU A 194 -15.34 -5.04 28.28
C GLU A 194 -16.13 -6.05 27.41
N PHE A 195 -15.50 -6.61 26.37
CA PHE A 195 -15.92 -7.88 25.77
C PHE A 195 -14.74 -8.72 25.25
N GLY A 196 -14.51 -9.83 25.95
CA GLY A 196 -14.01 -11.14 25.50
C GLY A 196 -13.03 -11.27 24.33
N ASN A 197 -11.78 -11.62 24.66
CA ASN A 197 -10.76 -12.12 23.73
C ASN A 197 -11.13 -13.50 23.15
N GLY A 198 -11.48 -13.54 21.86
CA GLY A 198 -11.37 -14.75 21.04
C GLY A 198 -9.99 -14.79 20.40
N HIS A 199 -9.16 -15.74 20.81
CA HIS A 199 -7.82 -15.93 20.26
C HIS A 199 -7.92 -16.47 18.83
N VAL A 200 -7.50 -15.69 17.83
CA VAL A 200 -7.33 -16.15 16.45
C VAL A 200 -5.82 -16.24 16.22
N GLU A 201 -5.32 -17.46 16.09
CA GLU A 201 -3.90 -17.72 15.81
C GLU A 201 -3.58 -17.26 14.37
N PRO A 202 -2.54 -16.43 14.16
CA PRO A 202 -2.17 -15.98 12.83
C PRO A 202 -1.54 -17.13 12.02
N PHE A 203 -2.05 -17.36 10.81
CA PHE A 203 -1.47 -18.30 9.86
C PHE A 203 -0.19 -17.71 9.24
N TYR A 204 0.93 -18.39 9.45
CA TYR A 204 2.19 -18.11 8.76
C TYR A 204 2.26 -18.94 7.48
N LEU A 205 2.42 -18.29 6.33
CA LEU A 205 2.81 -18.99 5.10
C LEU A 205 4.29 -19.34 5.21
N ARG A 206 4.62 -20.62 5.07
CA ARG A 206 6.01 -21.09 5.00
C ARG A 206 6.45 -21.09 3.54
N ASP A 207 7.74 -20.90 3.29
CA ASP A 207 8.33 -20.88 1.95
C ASP A 207 8.06 -22.15 1.11
N ASP A 208 7.60 -23.23 1.77
CA ASP A 208 7.31 -24.54 1.18
C ASP A 208 5.80 -24.86 1.03
N ASP A 209 4.89 -23.91 1.30
CA ASP A 209 3.46 -24.19 1.11
C ASP A 209 3.12 -24.39 -0.39
N PRO A 210 2.48 -25.52 -0.75
CA PRO A 210 2.22 -25.86 -2.15
C PRO A 210 1.27 -24.85 -2.79
N ASP A 211 1.60 -24.48 -4.03
CA ASP A 211 0.81 -23.57 -4.86
C ASP A 211 -0.56 -24.21 -5.15
N PRO A 212 -1.69 -23.63 -4.68
CA PRO A 212 -3.01 -24.25 -4.85
C PRO A 212 -3.54 -24.19 -6.29
N ASP A 213 -2.85 -23.50 -7.21
CA ASP A 213 -3.29 -23.30 -8.59
C ASP A 213 -2.49 -24.11 -9.63
N HIS A 214 -1.82 -25.18 -9.22
CA HIS A 214 -1.21 -26.15 -10.15
C HIS A 214 -2.04 -27.44 -10.23
N ASP A 215 -3.08 -27.41 -11.05
CA ASP A 215 -3.64 -28.58 -11.75
C ASP A 215 -3.13 -28.60 -13.21
#